data_AF-T0WSI6-F1
#
_entry.id   AF-T0WSI6-F1
#
_cell.length_a   1.000
_cell.length_b   1.000
_cell.length_c   1.000
_cell.angle_alpha   90.00
_cell.angle_beta   90.00
_cell.angle_gamma   90.00
#
_symmetry.space_group_name_H-M   'P 1'
#
loop_
_entity.id
_entity.type
_entity.pdbx_description
1 polymer ?
#
loop_
_entity_poly.entity_id
_entity_poly.type
_entity_poly.pdbx_seq_one_letter_code
_entity_poly.pdbx_strand_id
1 'polypeptide(L)'
;IIIDPKFDTPSRWARENKIPVIHPERNRSKSDFVAEINESLSQTLNIIYKRQEILYDNPRHPFSHLTIVIDEVLALSEGTNKNIKDSFFSLISQIALLGRATKVHLLLVSQRFDYQSIPVSVREQLNVLIQIGNINKKTVQFLFPVFRS
;
A
#
# COMPACT_ATOMS: atom_id res chain seq x y z
N ILE A 1 0.85 -9.69 3.66
CA ILE A 1 2.19 -9.08 3.88
C ILE A 1 1.96 -7.81 4.68
N ILE A 2 2.63 -7.64 5.81
CA ILE A 2 2.60 -6.40 6.60
C ILE A 2 3.90 -5.65 6.36
N ILE A 3 3.80 -4.36 6.10
CA ILE A 3 4.92 -3.43 6.03
C ILE A 3 4.77 -2.49 7.22
N ASP A 4 5.74 -2.53 8.13
CA ASP A 4 5.71 -1.76 9.38
C ASP A 4 7.05 -1.01 9.55
N PRO A 5 7.09 0.27 9.16
CA PRO A 5 8.26 1.14 9.30
C PRO A 5 8.63 1.46 10.75
N LYS A 6 7.69 1.30 11.70
CA LYS A 6 7.90 1.61 13.12
C LYS A 6 8.35 0.40 13.93
N PHE A 7 8.24 -0.79 13.33
CA PHE A 7 8.57 -2.08 13.94
C PHE A 7 7.91 -2.24 15.33
N ASP A 8 6.60 -1.96 15.39
CA ASP A 8 5.85 -1.89 16.63
C ASP A 8 4.79 -3.01 16.77
N THR A 9 3.52 -2.67 16.93
CA THR A 9 2.43 -3.60 17.24
C THR A 9 2.07 -4.49 16.05
N PRO A 10 1.91 -3.99 14.80
CA PRO A 10 1.64 -4.82 13.64
C PRO A 10 2.75 -5.86 13.40
N SER A 11 4.02 -5.51 13.59
CA SER A 11 5.12 -6.48 13.49
C SER A 11 5.03 -7.61 14.52
N ARG A 12 4.74 -7.29 15.78
CA ARG A 12 4.56 -8.32 16.83
C ARG A 12 3.39 -9.24 16.52
N TRP A 13 2.26 -8.66 16.13
CA TRP A 13 1.06 -9.40 15.75
C TRP A 13 1.31 -10.31 14.54
N ALA A 14 2.00 -9.81 13.50
CA ALA A 14 2.36 -10.60 12.34
C ALA A 14 3.24 -11.80 12.72
N ARG A 15 4.23 -11.60 13.58
CA ARG A 15 5.11 -12.67 14.07
C ARG A 15 4.33 -13.78 14.77
N GLU A 16 3.43 -13.41 15.69
CA GLU A 16 2.59 -14.36 16.44
C GLU A 16 1.66 -15.16 15.51
N ASN A 17 1.17 -14.52 14.44
CA ASN A 17 0.27 -15.12 13.47
C ASN A 17 0.98 -15.73 12.25
N LYS A 18 2.32 -15.78 12.25
CA LYS A 18 3.16 -16.29 11.14
C LYS A 18 2.87 -15.61 9.80
N ILE A 19 2.56 -14.32 9.83
CA ILE A 19 2.32 -13.50 8.64
C ILE A 19 3.65 -12.84 8.23
N PRO A 20 3.99 -12.84 6.92
CA PRO A 20 5.19 -12.15 6.45
C PRO A 20 5.15 -10.66 6.80
N VAL A 21 6.24 -10.17 7.41
CA VAL A 21 6.44 -8.77 7.77
C VAL A 21 7.73 -8.24 7.16
N ILE A 22 7.68 -7.01 6.64
CA ILE A 22 8.83 -6.22 6.20
C ILE A 22 8.96 -5.06 7.18
N HIS A 23 10.09 -4.98 7.88
CA HIS A 23 10.39 -3.93 8.86
C HIS A 23 11.85 -3.49 8.73
N PRO A 24 12.23 -2.30 9.24
CA PRO A 24 13.62 -1.83 9.14
C PRO A 24 14.60 -2.76 9.85
N GLU A 25 15.80 -2.90 9.29
CA GLU A 25 16.95 -3.59 9.89
C GLU A 25 18.01 -2.57 10.35
N ARG A 26 18.67 -2.82 11.49
CA ARG A 26 19.62 -1.87 12.11
C ARG A 26 20.78 -1.42 11.22
N ASN A 27 21.16 -2.23 10.23
CA ASN A 27 22.32 -1.97 9.36
C ASN A 27 21.94 -1.57 7.92
N ARG A 28 20.66 -1.28 7.65
CA ARG A 28 20.18 -0.85 6.32
C ARG A 28 19.80 0.62 6.32
N SER A 29 20.03 1.29 5.20
CA SER A 29 19.54 2.66 5.03
C SER A 29 18.02 2.67 4.81
N LYS A 30 17.40 3.84 5.00
CA LYS A 30 15.97 4.03 4.68
C LYS A 30 15.68 3.74 3.20
N SER A 31 16.58 4.13 2.31
CA SER A 31 16.46 3.85 0.88
C SER A 31 16.47 2.36 0.57
N ASP A 32 17.33 1.58 1.25
CA ASP A 32 17.39 0.12 1.08
C ASP A 32 16.10 -0.55 1.59
N PHE A 33 15.58 -0.07 2.71
CA PHE A 33 14.30 -0.53 3.25
C PHE A 33 13.14 -0.28 2.28
N VAL A 34 13.05 0.91 1.69
CA VAL A 34 11.99 1.20 0.70
C VAL A 34 12.23 0.45 -0.61
N ALA A 35 13.48 0.19 -1.00
CA ALA A 35 13.79 -0.65 -2.16
C ALA A 35 13.30 -2.10 -1.96
N GLU A 36 13.50 -2.69 -0.78
CA GLU A 36 12.96 -4.01 -0.42
C GLU A 36 11.43 -4.05 -0.50
N ILE A 37 10.77 -2.98 -0.03
CA ILE A 37 9.32 -2.84 -0.18
C ILE A 37 8.93 -2.79 -1.66
N ASN A 38 9.67 -2.04 -2.49
CA ASN A 38 9.42 -1.98 -3.94
C ASN A 38 9.58 -3.34 -4.61
N GLU A 39 10.54 -4.15 -4.20
CA GLU A 39 10.71 -5.52 -4.70
C GLU A 39 9.49 -6.38 -4.35
N SER A 40 9.01 -6.33 -3.11
CA SER A 40 7.82 -7.06 -2.67
C SER A 40 6.54 -6.61 -3.40
N LEU A 41 6.37 -5.30 -3.61
CA LEU A 41 5.25 -4.76 -4.38
C LEU A 41 5.34 -5.16 -5.86
N SER A 42 6.53 -5.17 -6.45
CA SER A 42 6.76 -5.62 -7.83
C SER A 42 6.42 -7.10 -8.01
N GLN A 43 6.80 -7.95 -7.06
CA GLN A 43 6.41 -9.36 -7.04
C GLN A 43 4.89 -9.50 -6.94
N THR A 44 4.23 -8.67 -6.12
CA THR A 44 2.77 -8.68 -6.01
C THR A 44 2.09 -8.26 -7.30
N LEU A 45 2.63 -7.24 -7.99
CA LEU A 45 2.13 -6.83 -9.30
C LEU A 45 2.29 -7.94 -10.35
N ASN A 46 3.39 -8.69 -10.32
CA ASN A 46 3.56 -9.86 -11.19
C ASN A 46 2.52 -10.97 -10.89
N ILE A 47 2.11 -11.15 -9.63
CA ILE A 47 1.01 -12.05 -9.27
C ILE A 47 -0.30 -11.56 -9.89
N ILE A 48 -0.57 -10.25 -9.87
CA ILE A 48 -1.75 -9.68 -10.52
C ILE A 48 -1.76 -10.01 -12.01
N TYR A 49 -0.65 -9.77 -12.73
CA TYR A 49 -0.57 -10.07 -14.17
C TYR A 49 -0.82 -11.55 -14.46
N LYS A 50 -0.18 -12.46 -13.72
CA LYS A 50 -0.42 -13.91 -13.86
C LYS A 50 -1.89 -14.30 -13.60
N ARG A 51 -2.53 -13.67 -12.61
CA ARG A 51 -3.96 -13.91 -12.32
C ARG A 51 -4.86 -13.36 -13.42
N GLN A 52 -4.49 -12.25 -14.06
CA GLN A 52 -5.23 -11.71 -15.21
C GLN A 52 -5.14 -12.64 -16.42
N GLU A 53 -3.97 -13.23 -16.70
CA GLU A 53 -3.80 -14.26 -17.73
C GLU A 53 -4.73 -15.45 -17.46
N ILE A 54 -4.77 -15.95 -16.21
CA ILE A 54 -5.68 -17.05 -15.84
C ILE A 54 -7.15 -16.65 -16.03
N LEU A 55 -7.53 -15.41 -15.71
CA LEU A 55 -8.90 -14.92 -15.89
C LEU A 55 -9.29 -14.75 -17.36
N TYR A 56 -8.33 -14.51 -18.23
CA TYR A 56 -8.58 -14.45 -19.67
C TYR A 56 -9.09 -15.80 -20.18
N ASP A 57 -8.47 -16.90 -19.75
CA ASP A 57 -8.87 -18.26 -20.11
C ASP A 57 -10.05 -18.78 -19.28
N ASN A 58 -10.10 -18.43 -17.98
CA ASN A 58 -11.14 -18.84 -17.04
C ASN A 58 -11.64 -17.66 -16.18
N PRO A 59 -12.65 -16.91 -16.66
CA PRO A 59 -13.15 -15.70 -15.99
C PRO A 59 -13.71 -15.90 -14.58
N ARG A 60 -13.98 -17.14 -14.17
CA ARG A 60 -14.53 -17.49 -12.84
C ARG A 60 -13.52 -18.22 -11.96
N HIS A 61 -12.24 -18.25 -12.34
CA HIS A 61 -11.21 -18.92 -11.56
C HIS A 61 -11.15 -18.35 -10.13
N PRO A 62 -11.29 -19.18 -9.08
CA PRO A 62 -11.20 -18.70 -7.71
C PRO A 62 -9.75 -18.44 -7.33
N PHE A 63 -9.45 -17.27 -6.76
CA PHE A 63 -8.14 -16.96 -6.21
C PHE A 63 -8.17 -16.85 -4.69
N SER A 64 -7.09 -17.30 -4.06
CA SER A 64 -6.81 -16.96 -2.66
C SER A 64 -6.54 -15.46 -2.52
N HIS A 65 -7.01 -14.89 -1.43
CA HIS A 65 -6.81 -13.48 -1.14
C HIS A 65 -5.34 -13.21 -0.81
N LEU A 66 -4.76 -12.18 -1.43
CA LEU A 66 -3.46 -11.65 -1.07
C LEU A 66 -3.66 -10.22 -0.57
N THR A 67 -3.33 -9.95 0.68
CA THR A 67 -3.49 -8.61 1.26
C THR A 67 -2.13 -8.04 1.63
N ILE A 68 -1.85 -6.82 1.16
CA ILE A 68 -0.72 -6.01 1.58
C ILE A 68 -1.26 -4.93 2.53
N VAL A 69 -0.67 -4.85 3.72
CA VAL A 69 -0.95 -3.81 4.70
C VAL A 69 0.29 -2.96 4.85
N ILE A 70 0.17 -1.65 4.68
CA ILE A 70 1.24 -0.68 4.91
C ILE A 70 0.83 0.18 6.09
N ASP A 71 1.48 -0.03 7.24
CA ASP A 71 1.28 0.82 8.41
C ASP A 71 2.16 2.06 8.30
N GLU A 72 1.56 3.25 8.32
CA GLU A 72 2.22 4.54 8.09
C GLU A 72 2.90 4.71 6.72
N VAL A 73 2.12 4.98 5.67
CA VAL A 73 2.64 5.27 4.32
C VAL A 73 3.59 6.46 4.30
N LEU A 74 3.33 7.52 5.08
CA LEU A 74 4.15 8.73 5.07
C LEU A 74 5.61 8.43 5.47
N ALA A 75 5.81 7.54 6.44
CA ALA A 75 7.12 7.15 6.93
C ALA A 75 8.01 6.53 5.84
N LEU A 76 7.42 5.94 4.79
CA LEU A 76 8.15 5.37 3.65
C LEU A 76 8.53 6.43 2.60
N SER A 77 7.79 7.54 2.55
CA SER A 77 7.91 8.55 1.51
C SER A 77 8.74 9.78 1.91
N GLU A 78 8.91 10.04 3.20
CA GLU A 78 9.70 11.17 3.72
C GLU A 78 11.19 10.82 3.77
N GLY A 79 12.08 11.70 3.31
CA GLY A 79 13.53 11.48 3.42
C GLY A 79 14.09 10.31 2.61
N THR A 80 13.29 9.67 1.75
CA THR A 80 13.71 8.64 0.80
C THR A 80 14.15 9.28 -0.53
N ASN A 81 15.10 8.66 -1.23
CA ASN A 81 15.52 9.10 -2.57
C ASN A 81 14.31 9.23 -3.52
N LYS A 82 14.27 10.31 -4.32
CA LYS A 82 13.15 10.61 -5.23
C LYS A 82 12.82 9.44 -6.16
N ASN A 83 13.81 8.79 -6.76
CA ASN A 83 13.56 7.70 -7.71
C ASN A 83 12.91 6.49 -7.01
N ILE A 84 13.41 6.13 -5.82
CA ILE A 84 12.87 5.01 -5.03
C ILE A 84 11.44 5.31 -4.57
N LYS A 85 11.18 6.56 -4.16
CA LYS A 85 9.86 7.05 -3.76
C LYS A 85 8.87 7.04 -4.94
N ASP A 86 9.29 7.51 -6.11
CA ASP A 86 8.44 7.54 -7.31
C ASP A 86 8.09 6.10 -7.76
N SER A 87 9.05 5.17 -7.68
CA SER A 87 8.78 3.74 -7.91
C SER A 87 7.77 3.15 -6.93
N PHE A 88 7.92 3.46 -5.63
CA PHE A 88 6.99 3.01 -4.59
C PHE A 88 5.55 3.45 -4.88
N PHE A 89 5.35 4.72 -5.19
CA PHE A 89 4.03 5.25 -5.50
C PHE A 89 3.45 4.73 -6.82
N SER A 90 4.29 4.51 -7.83
CA SER A 90 3.88 3.88 -9.08
C SER A 90 3.35 2.46 -8.85
N LEU A 91 4.05 1.65 -8.03
CA LEU A 91 3.66 0.28 -7.73
C LEU A 91 2.34 0.22 -6.94
N ILE A 92 2.19 1.04 -5.91
CA ILE A 92 0.94 1.19 -5.15
C ILE A 92 -0.22 1.55 -6.08
N SER A 93 -0.01 2.51 -6.98
CA SER A 93 -1.04 2.94 -7.94
C SER A 93 -1.51 1.80 -8.84
N GLN A 94 -0.56 1.03 -9.39
CA GLN A 94 -0.87 -0.09 -10.27
C GLN A 94 -1.58 -1.23 -9.52
N ILE A 95 -1.14 -1.55 -8.30
CA ILE A 95 -1.80 -2.58 -7.48
C ILE A 95 -3.22 -2.16 -7.11
N ALA A 96 -3.42 -0.90 -6.70
CA ALA A 96 -4.75 -0.38 -6.36
C ALA A 96 -5.71 -0.44 -7.56
N LEU A 97 -5.22 -0.12 -8.76
CA LEU A 97 -6.00 -0.16 -10.00
C LEU A 97 -6.36 -1.59 -10.42
N LEU A 98 -5.41 -2.53 -10.37
CA LEU A 98 -5.53 -3.85 -11.00
C LEU A 98 -5.93 -4.98 -10.03
N GLY A 99 -5.82 -4.76 -8.72
CA GLY A 99 -5.98 -5.81 -7.69
C GLY A 99 -7.40 -6.36 -7.54
N ARG A 100 -8.43 -5.59 -7.94
CA ARG A 100 -9.84 -5.91 -7.68
C ARG A 100 -10.26 -7.26 -8.28
N ALA A 101 -10.02 -7.48 -9.56
CA ALA A 101 -10.41 -8.72 -10.25
C ALA A 101 -9.57 -9.92 -9.78
N THR A 102 -8.36 -9.67 -9.32
CA THR A 102 -7.36 -10.69 -8.99
C THR A 102 -7.32 -11.05 -7.50
N LYS A 103 -8.26 -10.56 -6.68
CA LYS A 103 -8.29 -10.78 -5.21
C LYS A 103 -7.00 -10.34 -4.50
N VAL A 104 -6.35 -9.30 -5.02
CA VAL A 104 -5.21 -8.64 -4.37
C VAL A 104 -5.71 -7.34 -3.75
N HIS A 105 -5.50 -7.19 -2.44
CA HIS A 105 -6.03 -6.10 -1.64
C HIS A 105 -4.88 -5.26 -1.09
N LEU A 106 -5.06 -3.94 -1.14
CA LEU A 106 -4.11 -2.99 -0.59
C LEU A 106 -4.78 -2.21 0.54
N LEU A 107 -4.20 -2.27 1.74
CA LEU A 107 -4.63 -1.52 2.91
C LEU A 107 -3.53 -0.53 3.28
N LEU A 108 -3.81 0.76 3.07
CA LEU A 108 -2.90 1.86 3.35
C LEU A 108 -3.34 2.56 4.63
N VAL A 109 -2.47 2.59 5.63
CA VAL A 109 -2.71 3.30 6.89
C VAL A 109 -1.75 4.48 6.95
N SER A 110 -2.24 5.65 7.35
CA SER A 110 -1.42 6.84 7.55
C SER A 110 -2.04 7.71 8.63
N GLN A 111 -1.22 8.33 9.47
CA GLN A 111 -1.71 9.31 10.46
C GLN A 111 -2.13 10.62 9.80
N ARG A 112 -1.51 10.95 8.66
CA ARG A 112 -1.83 12.12 7.85
C ARG A 112 -1.95 11.71 6.40
N PHE A 113 -3.08 12.08 5.79
CA PHE A 113 -3.27 11.99 4.34
C PHE A 113 -3.25 13.40 3.77
N ASP A 114 -2.16 13.74 3.12
CA ASP A 114 -1.97 14.95 2.30
C ASP A 114 -1.35 14.60 0.94
N TYR A 115 -1.19 15.61 0.07
CA TYR A 115 -0.65 15.47 -1.29
C TYR A 115 0.77 14.90 -1.33
N GLN A 116 1.53 14.98 -0.23
CA GLN A 116 2.89 14.44 -0.13
C GLN A 116 2.91 12.98 0.31
N SER A 117 1.86 12.55 1.05
CA SER A 117 1.71 11.19 1.58
C SER A 117 1.15 10.18 0.57
N ILE A 118 0.20 10.57 -0.29
CA ILE A 118 -0.45 9.68 -1.27
C ILE A 118 -0.72 10.42 -2.60
N PRO A 119 -0.29 9.88 -3.75
CA PRO A 119 -0.62 10.45 -5.06
C PRO A 119 -2.13 10.46 -5.33
N VAL A 120 -2.59 11.49 -6.04
CA VAL A 120 -4.01 11.63 -6.43
C VAL A 120 -4.52 10.40 -7.19
N SER A 121 -3.70 9.83 -8.07
CA SER A 121 -4.00 8.61 -8.83
C SER A 121 -4.31 7.41 -7.93
N VAL A 122 -3.57 7.23 -6.83
CA VAL A 122 -3.85 6.16 -5.86
C VAL A 122 -5.20 6.42 -5.20
N ARG A 123 -5.43 7.65 -4.72
CA ARG A 123 -6.66 8.03 -4.03
C ARG A 123 -7.91 7.76 -4.89
N GLU A 124 -7.86 8.06 -6.17
CA GLU A 124 -9.00 7.85 -7.08
C GLU A 124 -9.34 6.38 -7.32
N GLN A 125 -8.40 5.45 -7.08
CA GLN A 125 -8.62 4.00 -7.22
C GLN A 125 -9.01 3.31 -5.91
N LEU A 126 -8.94 4.00 -4.77
CA LEU A 126 -9.30 3.43 -3.47
C LEU A 126 -10.82 3.30 -3.35
N ASN A 127 -11.32 2.07 -3.43
CA ASN A 127 -12.74 1.75 -3.33
C ASN A 127 -13.32 2.01 -1.93
N VAL A 128 -12.48 2.00 -0.90
CA VAL A 128 -12.87 2.23 0.50
C VAL A 128 -11.85 3.16 1.13
N LEU A 129 -12.33 4.29 1.64
CA LEU A 129 -11.55 5.26 2.37
C LEU A 129 -12.12 5.37 3.78
N ILE A 130 -11.29 5.10 4.79
CA ILE A 130 -11.68 5.17 6.19
C ILE A 130 -10.82 6.24 6.85
N GLN A 131 -11.44 7.33 7.29
CA GLN A 131 -10.78 8.35 8.09
C GLN A 131 -11.16 8.16 9.55
N ILE A 132 -10.16 7.94 10.41
CA ILE A 132 -10.32 7.78 11.85
C ILE A 132 -9.52 8.90 12.54
N GLY A 133 -10.13 9.62 13.49
CA GLY A 133 -9.49 10.70 14.25
C GLY A 133 -10.09 12.09 14.04
N ASN A 134 -9.35 13.14 14.40
CA ASN A 134 -9.85 14.52 14.45
C ASN A 134 -10.19 15.05 13.04
N ILE A 135 -11.47 15.34 12.81
CA ILE A 135 -12.03 15.71 11.51
C ILE A 135 -11.67 17.18 11.22
N ASN A 136 -10.64 17.42 10.41
CA ASN A 136 -10.32 18.74 9.87
C ASN A 136 -10.81 18.85 8.41
N LYS A 137 -11.45 19.97 8.06
CA LYS A 137 -11.98 20.27 6.72
C LYS A 137 -10.95 20.01 5.60
N LYS A 138 -9.66 20.31 5.81
CA LYS A 138 -8.59 20.05 4.81
C LYS A 138 -8.34 18.55 4.57
N THR A 139 -8.29 17.73 5.62
CA THR A 139 -8.04 16.28 5.53
C THR A 139 -9.25 15.54 4.98
N VAL A 140 -10.46 15.95 5.37
CA VAL A 140 -11.71 15.41 4.82
C VAL A 140 -11.85 15.74 3.34
N GLN A 141 -11.56 16.97 2.92
CA GLN A 141 -11.57 17.35 1.51
C GLN A 141 -10.50 16.60 0.69
N PHE A 142 -9.36 16.27 1.30
CA PHE A 142 -8.34 15.47 0.66
C PHE A 142 -8.75 14.01 0.52
N LEU A 143 -9.39 13.40 1.52
CA LEU A 143 -9.82 12.00 1.43
C LEU A 143 -11.14 11.84 0.65
N PHE A 144 -12.08 12.76 0.79
CA PHE A 144 -13.43 12.67 0.24
C PHE A 144 -13.75 13.90 -0.62
N PRO A 145 -13.32 13.94 -1.90
CA PRO A 145 -13.44 15.12 -2.76
C PRO A 145 -14.87 15.52 -3.11
N VAL A 146 -15.87 14.66 -2.84
CA VAL A 146 -17.30 14.90 -3.13
C VAL A 146 -17.96 15.87 -2.14
N PHE A 147 -17.33 16.17 -0.99
CA PHE A 147 -17.84 17.17 -0.03
C PHE A 147 -17.41 18.61 -0.38
N ARG A 148 -17.60 19.03 -1.63
CA ARG A 148 -17.54 20.44 -2.04
C ARG A 148 -18.93 21.06 -1.83
N SER A 149 -19.13 21.69 -0.68
CA SER A 149 -20.20 22.70 -0.48
C SER A 149 -19.65 24.08 -0.79
#